data_AF-V5H2M3-F1
#
_entry.id   AF-V5H2M3-F1
#
_cell.length_a   1.000
_cell.length_b   1.000
_cell.length_c   1.000
_cell.angle_alpha   90.00
_cell.angle_beta   90.00
_cell.angle_gamma   90.00
#
_symmetry.space_group_name_H-M   'P 1'
#
loop_
_entity.id
_entity.type
_entity.pdbx_description
1 polymer ?
#
loop_
_entity_poly.entity_id
_entity_poly.type
_entity_poly.pdbx_seq_one_letter_code
_entity_poly.pdbx_strand_id
1 'polypeptide(L)'
;GQSCMREGQAKNTYRSGCFLLYNTGTSRVQSTHGLVTTVAYKFGNTPAVYALEGSVAVAGAVMKWLRDNMGFIKDVQQDTESLAQEVFNTGDVYFVPAFKGLYAPYWTKDARGIICGLTAFSTKQHIIRAALEAVCFQTRDILEAMRKDCGIPLSKLHVDGKMTTNNLLMQLQADIGGTPVIRAQSQDITALGMATAAGAAEGIDVWDINPEERELVPSDTFLPTSTEDERDARYTKWKMAVQRSLGWSLTKKSSAMTEERYKLLASIPGSMYLIISFSLIALSQYLSKENL
;
A
#
# COMPACT_ATOMS: atom_id res chain seq x y z
N GLY A 1 12.57 -7.04 -10.29
CA GLY A 1 13.26 -6.18 -9.31
C GLY A 1 13.76 -7.02 -8.18
N GLN A 2 12.88 -7.38 -7.23
CA GLN A 2 13.18 -8.26 -6.08
C GLN A 2 13.52 -9.73 -6.45
N SER A 3 13.59 -10.06 -7.74
CA SER A 3 13.77 -11.43 -8.23
C SER A 3 12.79 -12.47 -7.65
N CYS A 4 11.55 -12.07 -7.32
CA CYS A 4 10.48 -12.97 -6.89
C CYS A 4 9.91 -13.77 -8.08
N MET A 5 10.74 -14.59 -8.73
CA MET A 5 10.42 -15.33 -9.96
C MET A 5 9.89 -16.74 -9.71
N ARG A 6 9.95 -17.24 -8.46
CA ARG A 6 9.48 -18.56 -8.08
C ARG A 6 8.14 -18.47 -7.35
N GLU A 7 7.30 -19.47 -7.55
CA GLU A 7 6.05 -19.62 -6.81
C GLU A 7 6.31 -19.59 -5.29
N GLY A 8 5.43 -18.92 -4.57
CA GLY A 8 5.55 -18.77 -3.12
C GLY A 8 6.44 -17.60 -2.67
N GLN A 9 7.11 -16.92 -3.59
CA GLN A 9 7.85 -15.70 -3.28
C GLN A 9 6.92 -14.49 -3.28
N ALA A 10 7.08 -13.61 -2.30
CA ALA A 10 6.31 -12.39 -2.18
C ALA A 10 7.17 -11.16 -1.94
N LYS A 11 6.64 -10.00 -2.34
CA LYS A 11 7.24 -8.70 -2.01
C LYS A 11 6.22 -7.69 -1.51
N ASN A 12 6.67 -6.77 -0.66
CA ASN A 12 5.92 -5.61 -0.18
C ASN A 12 6.67 -4.31 -0.47
N THR A 13 6.00 -3.37 -1.14
CA THR A 13 6.51 -2.01 -1.33
C THR A 13 5.87 -1.04 -0.33
N TYR A 14 6.66 -0.47 0.58
CA TYR A 14 6.20 0.49 1.60
C TYR A 14 6.41 1.95 1.16
N ARG A 15 5.33 2.62 0.77
CA ARG A 15 5.29 4.04 0.41
C ARG A 15 4.18 4.75 1.20
N SER A 16 3.37 5.59 0.57
CA SER A 16 2.18 6.18 1.21
C SER A 16 1.18 5.11 1.65
N GLY A 17 1.04 4.05 0.85
CA GLY A 17 0.40 2.78 1.18
C GLY A 17 1.39 1.61 1.05
N CYS A 18 0.89 0.39 1.19
CA CYS A 18 1.65 -0.83 0.90
C CYS A 18 1.01 -1.62 -0.23
N PHE A 19 1.84 -2.24 -1.06
CA PHE A 19 1.39 -3.14 -2.13
C PHE A 19 2.15 -4.47 -2.02
N LEU A 20 1.39 -5.51 -1.70
CA LEU A 20 1.86 -6.88 -1.57
C LEU A 20 1.55 -7.65 -2.84
N LEU A 21 2.57 -8.29 -3.41
CA LEU A 21 2.39 -9.22 -4.52
C LEU A 21 2.98 -10.58 -4.14
N TYR A 22 2.25 -11.65 -4.43
CA TYR A 22 2.63 -13.03 -4.17
C TYR A 22 2.61 -13.82 -5.48
N ASN A 23 3.74 -14.40 -5.87
CA ASN A 23 3.89 -15.15 -7.10
C ASN A 23 3.17 -16.51 -7.01
N THR A 24 2.22 -16.76 -7.90
CA THR A 24 1.44 -18.01 -7.97
C THR A 24 1.82 -18.89 -9.17
N GLY A 25 3.01 -18.68 -9.74
CA GLY A 25 3.48 -19.37 -10.92
C GLY A 25 2.56 -19.14 -12.12
N THR A 26 2.36 -20.17 -12.93
CA THR A 26 1.43 -20.15 -14.08
C THR A 26 -0.03 -20.36 -13.67
N SER A 27 -0.29 -20.61 -12.38
CA SER A 27 -1.62 -20.82 -11.84
C SER A 27 -2.32 -19.50 -11.57
N ARG A 28 -3.48 -19.30 -12.22
CA ARG A 28 -4.37 -18.16 -11.95
C ARG A 28 -5.26 -18.44 -10.74
N VAL A 29 -4.79 -18.07 -9.56
CA VAL A 29 -5.54 -18.25 -8.30
C VAL A 29 -6.59 -17.15 -8.17
N GLN A 30 -7.87 -17.52 -8.10
CA GLN A 30 -8.97 -16.58 -7.82
C GLN A 30 -9.13 -16.42 -6.30
N SER A 31 -8.97 -15.20 -5.80
CA SER A 31 -9.11 -14.95 -4.37
C SER A 31 -10.54 -15.14 -3.87
N THR A 32 -10.67 -15.76 -2.71
CA THR A 32 -11.90 -15.83 -1.91
C THR A 32 -11.83 -14.96 -0.64
N HIS A 33 -10.66 -14.35 -0.38
CA HIS A 33 -10.37 -13.54 0.82
C HIS A 33 -10.12 -12.06 0.50
N GLY A 34 -10.63 -11.57 -0.64
CA GLY A 34 -10.61 -10.15 -1.00
C GLY A 34 -9.26 -9.67 -1.56
N LEU A 35 -8.46 -10.55 -2.15
CA LEU A 35 -7.27 -10.18 -2.91
C LEU A 35 -7.59 -10.04 -4.40
N VAL A 36 -6.69 -9.38 -5.12
CA VAL A 36 -6.82 -9.19 -6.57
C VAL A 36 -5.93 -10.21 -7.28
N THR A 37 -6.51 -10.98 -8.19
CA THR A 37 -5.75 -11.85 -9.10
C THR A 37 -5.25 -11.01 -10.27
N THR A 38 -3.95 -11.04 -10.54
CA THR A 38 -3.32 -10.24 -11.59
C THR A 38 -2.22 -11.00 -12.32
N VAL A 39 -1.77 -10.47 -13.45
CA VAL A 39 -0.57 -10.94 -14.14
C VAL A 39 0.65 -10.31 -13.47
N ALA A 40 1.59 -11.13 -13.01
CA ALA A 40 2.86 -10.67 -12.45
C ALA A 40 3.79 -10.19 -13.57
N TYR A 41 4.00 -11.04 -14.57
CA TYR A 41 4.81 -10.76 -15.76
C TYR A 41 4.57 -11.80 -16.86
N LYS A 42 4.94 -11.45 -18.09
CA LYS A 42 5.00 -12.37 -19.24
C LYS A 42 6.22 -11.98 -20.09
N PHE A 43 7.17 -12.90 -20.26
CA PHE A 43 8.39 -12.66 -21.02
C PHE A 43 8.35 -13.40 -22.34
N GLY A 44 8.30 -12.66 -23.45
CA GLY A 44 8.26 -13.22 -24.81
C GLY A 44 7.23 -14.34 -24.97
N ASN A 45 7.71 -15.51 -25.40
CA ASN A 45 6.90 -16.70 -25.66
C ASN A 45 6.70 -17.60 -24.44
N THR A 46 7.24 -17.25 -23.26
CA THR A 46 7.01 -18.02 -22.03
C THR A 46 5.57 -17.85 -21.52
N PRO A 47 5.01 -18.86 -20.82
CA PRO A 47 3.71 -18.72 -20.17
C PRO A 47 3.66 -17.51 -19.23
N ALA A 48 2.51 -16.85 -19.16
CA ALA A 48 2.31 -15.78 -18.19
C ALA A 48 2.41 -16.30 -16.76
N VAL A 49 3.09 -15.54 -15.91
CA VAL A 49 3.13 -15.77 -14.46
C VAL A 49 2.12 -14.84 -13.79
N TYR A 50 1.37 -15.35 -12.84
CA TYR A 50 0.32 -14.66 -12.11
C TYR A 50 0.77 -14.30 -10.69
N ALA A 51 0.00 -13.39 -10.09
CA ALA A 51 0.14 -13.06 -8.69
C ALA A 51 -1.21 -12.80 -8.03
N LEU A 52 -1.25 -13.01 -6.71
CA LEU A 52 -2.22 -12.36 -5.85
C LEU A 52 -1.67 -11.03 -5.37
N GLU A 53 -2.51 -10.01 -5.38
CA GLU A 53 -2.21 -8.67 -4.92
C GLU A 53 -3.11 -8.28 -3.75
N GLY A 54 -2.50 -7.73 -2.70
CA GLY A 54 -3.20 -7.04 -1.62
C GLY A 54 -2.64 -5.64 -1.43
N SER A 55 -3.50 -4.70 -1.07
CA SER A 55 -3.11 -3.30 -0.89
C SER A 55 -3.54 -2.75 0.46
N VAL A 56 -2.67 -1.94 1.06
CA VAL A 56 -2.93 -1.16 2.26
C VAL A 56 -2.99 0.31 1.86
N ALA A 57 -4.13 0.96 2.08
CA ALA A 57 -4.35 2.35 1.67
C ALA A 57 -3.44 3.33 2.42
N VAL A 58 -3.22 3.08 3.71
CA VAL A 58 -2.57 4.01 4.64
C VAL A 58 -1.43 3.31 5.37
N ALA A 59 -0.22 3.48 4.84
CA ALA A 59 1.04 3.12 5.46
C ALA A 59 1.84 4.38 5.79
N GLY A 60 2.76 4.83 4.95
CA GLY A 60 3.53 6.07 5.18
C GLY A 60 2.67 7.33 5.26
N ALA A 61 1.43 7.28 4.75
CA ALA A 61 0.46 8.34 4.94
C ALA A 61 0.07 8.53 6.43
N VAL A 62 0.08 7.49 7.28
CA VAL A 62 -0.15 7.66 8.72
C VAL A 62 0.98 8.44 9.38
N MET A 63 2.23 8.20 8.96
CA MET A 63 3.38 8.92 9.50
C MET A 63 3.34 10.39 9.10
N LYS A 64 2.97 10.68 7.83
CA LYS A 64 2.72 12.06 7.39
C LYS A 64 1.61 12.73 8.18
N TRP A 65 0.51 12.02 8.45
CA TRP A 65 -0.59 12.54 9.26
C TRP A 65 -0.16 12.84 10.71
N LEU A 66 0.67 11.99 11.32
CA LEU A 66 1.23 12.26 12.66
C LEU A 66 2.10 13.52 12.68
N ARG A 67 2.79 13.83 11.59
CA ARG A 67 3.55 15.08 11.42
C ARG A 67 2.63 16.27 11.20
N ASP A 68 1.85 16.22 10.13
CA ASP A 68 1.16 17.36 9.54
C ASP A 68 -0.08 17.76 10.35
N ASN A 69 -0.77 16.79 10.94
CA ASN A 69 -2.04 17.00 11.63
C ASN A 69 -1.93 16.94 13.15
N MET A 70 -1.11 16.02 13.69
CA MET A 70 -0.97 15.84 15.14
C MET A 70 0.22 16.60 15.73
N GLY A 71 1.18 17.03 14.90
CA GLY A 71 2.39 17.70 15.38
C GLY A 71 3.27 16.81 16.27
N PHE A 72 3.15 15.49 16.18
CA PHE A 72 3.90 14.56 17.04
C PHE A 72 5.37 14.43 16.62
N ILE A 73 5.62 14.63 15.33
CA ILE A 73 6.92 14.54 14.68
C ILE A 73 7.15 15.76 13.79
N LYS A 74 8.41 16.08 13.49
CA LYS A 74 8.85 17.14 12.59
C LYS A 74 9.37 16.56 11.27
N ASP A 75 10.22 15.55 11.34
CA ASP A 75 10.71 14.82 10.18
C ASP A 75 10.24 13.36 10.19
N VAL A 76 9.59 12.92 9.12
CA VAL A 76 9.02 11.57 9.05
C VAL A 76 10.10 10.48 9.10
N GLN A 77 11.27 10.71 8.51
CA GLN A 77 12.29 9.68 8.39
C GLN A 77 13.09 9.55 9.69
N GLN A 78 13.47 10.67 10.30
CA GLN A 78 14.29 10.69 11.51
C GLN A 78 13.47 10.44 12.78
N ASP A 79 12.32 11.11 12.93
CA ASP A 79 11.60 11.13 14.20
C ASP A 79 10.77 9.86 14.43
N THR A 80 10.27 9.22 13.36
CA THR A 80 9.40 8.03 13.54
C THR A 80 10.15 6.86 14.15
N GLU A 81 11.41 6.64 13.77
CA GLU A 81 12.23 5.57 14.34
C GLU A 81 12.70 5.94 15.74
N SER A 82 13.35 7.10 15.89
CA SER A 82 13.94 7.53 17.17
C SER A 82 12.91 7.61 18.29
N LEU A 83 11.77 8.27 18.07
CA LEU A 83 10.73 8.42 19.09
C LEU A 83 10.01 7.10 19.40
N ALA A 84 9.83 6.22 18.42
CA ALA A 84 9.20 4.91 18.66
C ALA A 84 10.12 3.96 19.44
N GLN A 85 11.44 4.13 19.34
CA GLN A 85 12.43 3.36 20.09
C GLN A 85 12.56 3.79 21.55
N GLU A 86 12.13 5.00 21.92
CA GLU A 86 12.12 5.47 23.32
C GLU A 86 11.18 4.66 24.22
N VAL A 87 10.23 3.91 23.65
CA VAL A 87 9.32 3.02 24.37
C VAL A 87 9.54 1.58 23.95
N PHE A 88 9.52 0.65 24.90
CA PHE A 88 9.77 -0.77 24.63
C PHE A 88 8.63 -1.45 23.86
N ASN A 89 7.38 -1.04 24.10
CA ASN A 89 6.18 -1.55 23.44
C ASN A 89 5.13 -0.45 23.29
N THR A 90 3.95 -0.76 22.75
CA THR A 90 2.86 0.21 22.56
C THR A 90 2.06 0.54 23.81
N GLY A 91 2.32 -0.10 24.96
CA GLY A 91 1.55 0.11 26.19
C GLY A 91 0.07 -0.24 26.02
N ASP A 92 -0.21 -1.27 25.20
CA ASP A 92 -1.55 -1.70 24.76
C ASP A 92 -2.28 -0.73 23.82
N VAL A 93 -1.60 0.29 23.31
CA VAL A 93 -2.16 1.20 22.31
C VAL A 93 -2.19 0.52 20.94
N TYR A 94 -3.36 0.57 20.29
CA TYR A 94 -3.54 0.15 18.90
C TYR A 94 -4.08 1.31 18.07
N PHE A 95 -3.56 1.48 16.88
CA PHE A 95 -3.99 2.50 15.94
C PHE A 95 -4.45 1.83 14.64
N VAL A 96 -5.74 1.88 14.31
CA VAL A 96 -6.24 1.49 12.98
C VAL A 96 -6.30 2.74 12.10
N PRO A 97 -5.43 2.92 11.09
CA PRO A 97 -5.34 4.17 10.32
C PRO A 97 -6.30 4.18 9.11
N ALA A 98 -7.58 3.87 9.32
CA ALA A 98 -8.59 3.78 8.26
C ALA A 98 -9.10 5.15 7.77
N PHE A 99 -8.19 6.07 7.42
CA PHE A 99 -8.54 7.43 6.98
C PHE A 99 -9.35 7.49 5.69
N LYS A 100 -9.24 6.43 4.87
CA LYS A 100 -9.98 6.26 3.61
C LYS A 100 -10.79 4.95 3.62
N GLY A 101 -11.15 4.45 4.80
CA GLY A 101 -11.61 3.08 4.99
C GLY A 101 -10.46 2.06 5.01
N LEU A 102 -10.82 0.78 5.00
CA LEU A 102 -9.89 -0.34 4.95
C LEU A 102 -9.97 -1.04 3.58
N TYR A 103 -8.81 -1.39 3.02
CA TYR A 103 -8.71 -2.14 1.77
C TYR A 103 -8.65 -3.64 2.06
N ALA A 104 -7.96 -4.43 1.24
CA ALA A 104 -7.83 -5.86 1.45
C ALA A 104 -7.31 -6.20 2.87
N PRO A 105 -7.83 -7.25 3.52
CA PRO A 105 -8.93 -8.13 3.08
C PRO A 105 -10.35 -7.59 3.40
N TYR A 106 -10.47 -6.43 4.03
CA TYR A 106 -11.72 -5.95 4.63
C TYR A 106 -12.68 -5.24 3.68
N TRP A 107 -12.15 -4.47 2.72
CA TRP A 107 -12.92 -3.67 1.74
C TRP A 107 -14.04 -2.82 2.33
N THR A 108 -13.78 -2.21 3.49
CA THR A 108 -14.79 -1.50 4.26
C THR A 108 -14.63 0.02 4.14
N LYS A 109 -15.50 0.66 3.35
CA LYS A 109 -15.49 2.12 3.13
C LYS A 109 -15.98 2.93 4.33
N ASP A 110 -16.79 2.32 5.19
CA ASP A 110 -17.35 2.98 6.37
C ASP A 110 -16.39 3.02 7.56
N ALA A 111 -15.28 2.27 7.50
CA ALA A 111 -14.28 2.24 8.54
C ALA A 111 -13.61 3.61 8.71
N ARG A 112 -13.26 3.97 9.95
CA ARG A 112 -12.56 5.22 10.26
C ARG A 112 -11.35 5.01 11.15
N GLY A 113 -10.45 5.99 11.13
CA GLY A 113 -9.26 5.97 11.95
C GLY A 113 -9.61 5.93 13.44
N ILE A 114 -9.08 4.97 14.19
CA ILE A 114 -9.26 4.88 15.64
C ILE A 114 -7.92 4.66 16.34
N ILE A 115 -7.78 5.25 17.53
CA ILE A 115 -6.72 4.92 18.48
C ILE A 115 -7.42 4.41 19.74
N CYS A 116 -7.08 3.21 20.19
CA CYS A 116 -7.67 2.59 21.38
C CYS A 116 -6.60 1.99 22.29
N GLY A 117 -6.97 1.66 23.53
CA GLY A 117 -6.05 1.13 24.53
C GLY A 117 -5.22 2.21 25.24
N LEU A 118 -5.66 3.48 25.17
CA LEU A 118 -5.00 4.57 25.88
C LEU A 118 -5.19 4.43 27.40
N THR A 119 -4.10 4.63 28.14
CA THR A 119 -4.09 4.74 29.60
C THR A 119 -3.43 6.06 30.01
N ALA A 120 -3.41 6.39 31.31
CA ALA A 120 -2.72 7.58 31.81
C ALA A 120 -1.19 7.57 31.53
N PHE A 121 -0.61 6.39 31.23
CA PHE A 121 0.80 6.24 30.88
C PHE A 121 1.09 6.41 29.38
N SER A 122 0.06 6.45 28.54
CA SER A 122 0.22 6.54 27.10
C SER A 122 0.81 7.89 26.70
N THR A 123 1.89 7.84 25.91
CA THR A 123 2.60 9.02 25.40
C THR A 123 2.53 9.07 23.88
N LYS A 124 2.99 10.18 23.28
CA LYS A 124 3.09 10.28 21.81
C LYS A 124 3.99 9.19 21.21
N GLN A 125 5.03 8.77 21.91
CA GLN A 125 5.94 7.69 21.48
C GLN A 125 5.18 6.36 21.31
N HIS A 126 4.29 6.03 22.25
CA HIS A 126 3.43 4.84 22.16
C HIS A 126 2.51 4.90 20.94
N ILE A 127 1.95 6.07 20.60
CA ILE A 127 1.09 6.25 19.42
C ILE A 127 1.90 6.14 18.12
N ILE A 128 3.09 6.73 18.06
CA ILE A 128 3.99 6.62 16.89
C ILE A 128 4.37 5.15 16.67
N ARG A 129 4.74 4.42 17.74
CA ARG A 129 5.03 2.98 17.66
C ARG A 129 3.81 2.18 17.23
N ALA A 130 2.63 2.45 17.79
CA ALA A 130 1.38 1.81 17.40
C ALA A 130 1.04 2.05 15.92
N ALA A 131 1.38 3.23 15.38
CA ALA A 131 1.22 3.53 13.96
C ALA A 131 2.16 2.69 13.07
N LEU A 132 3.40 2.43 13.50
CA LEU A 132 4.33 1.55 12.79
C LEU A 132 3.81 0.11 12.82
N GLU A 133 3.40 -0.37 14.00
CA GLU A 133 2.83 -1.70 14.17
C GLU A 133 1.55 -1.90 13.35
N ALA A 134 0.71 -0.85 13.21
CA ALA A 134 -0.47 -0.89 12.36
C ALA A 134 -0.17 -1.17 10.89
N VAL A 135 0.96 -0.66 10.37
CA VAL A 135 1.40 -1.00 9.02
C VAL A 135 1.74 -2.49 8.95
N CYS A 136 2.47 -3.00 9.93
CA CYS A 136 2.85 -4.41 10.00
C CYS A 136 1.65 -5.36 10.14
N PHE A 137 0.66 -4.98 10.95
CA PHE A 137 -0.56 -5.76 11.12
C PHE A 137 -1.42 -5.77 9.85
N GLN A 138 -1.54 -4.64 9.15
CA GLN A 138 -2.24 -4.60 7.85
C GLN A 138 -1.52 -5.45 6.80
N THR A 139 -0.18 -5.46 6.78
CA THR A 139 0.59 -6.40 5.95
C THR A 139 0.29 -7.85 6.33
N ARG A 140 0.26 -8.18 7.64
CA ARG A 140 -0.07 -9.53 8.12
C ARG A 140 -1.49 -9.95 7.74
N ASP A 141 -2.46 -9.04 7.77
CA ASP A 141 -3.83 -9.33 7.33
C ASP A 141 -3.88 -9.79 5.86
N ILE A 142 -3.08 -9.16 4.99
CA ILE A 142 -2.96 -9.55 3.59
C ILE A 142 -2.22 -10.88 3.44
N LEU A 143 -1.13 -11.09 4.18
CA LEU A 143 -0.38 -12.35 4.15
C LEU A 143 -1.25 -13.54 4.60
N GLU A 144 -2.08 -13.36 5.62
CA GLU A 144 -3.02 -14.39 6.05
C GLU A 144 -4.09 -14.69 5.00
N ALA A 145 -4.58 -13.67 4.29
CA ALA A 145 -5.49 -13.87 3.16
C ALA A 145 -4.79 -14.65 2.02
N MET A 146 -3.55 -14.30 1.69
CA MET A 146 -2.75 -14.98 0.66
C MET A 146 -2.50 -16.44 1.03
N ARG A 147 -2.15 -16.71 2.30
CA ARG A 147 -1.94 -18.06 2.82
C ARG A 147 -3.20 -18.92 2.66
N LYS A 148 -4.38 -18.35 2.93
CA LYS A 148 -5.67 -19.05 2.81
C LYS A 148 -6.08 -19.31 1.35
N ASP A 149 -5.76 -18.41 0.44
CA ASP A 149 -6.07 -18.57 -0.99
C ASP A 149 -5.09 -19.49 -1.73
N CYS A 150 -3.80 -19.46 -1.38
CA CYS A 150 -2.76 -20.24 -2.08
C CYS A 150 -2.41 -21.57 -1.41
N GLY A 151 -2.64 -21.71 -0.10
CA GLY A 151 -2.24 -22.89 0.68
C GLY A 151 -0.72 -23.05 0.89
N ILE A 152 0.11 -22.20 0.28
CA ILE A 152 1.56 -22.25 0.37
C ILE A 152 2.05 -21.24 1.43
N PRO A 153 2.80 -21.68 2.45
CA PRO A 153 3.33 -20.77 3.46
C PRO A 153 4.41 -19.86 2.85
N LEU A 154 4.39 -18.59 3.24
CA LEU A 154 5.43 -17.65 2.84
C LEU A 154 6.72 -17.96 3.60
N SER A 155 7.82 -18.21 2.88
CA SER A 155 9.12 -18.51 3.50
C SER A 155 9.91 -17.25 3.90
N LYS A 156 9.78 -16.18 3.11
CA LYS A 156 10.47 -14.90 3.33
C LYS A 156 9.72 -13.77 2.62
N LEU A 157 9.69 -12.59 3.22
CA LEU A 157 9.08 -11.40 2.64
C LEU A 157 10.14 -10.44 2.11
N HIS A 158 10.17 -10.22 0.80
CA HIS A 158 11.03 -9.19 0.22
C HIS A 158 10.40 -7.81 0.39
N VAL A 159 11.19 -6.79 0.74
CA VAL A 159 10.66 -5.45 1.01
C VAL A 159 11.48 -4.36 0.34
N ASP A 160 10.79 -3.31 -0.07
CA ASP A 160 11.35 -2.09 -0.64
C ASP A 160 10.46 -0.87 -0.35
N GLY A 161 10.96 0.31 -0.70
CA GLY A 161 10.21 1.57 -0.60
C GLY A 161 10.71 2.47 0.51
N LYS A 162 10.25 3.72 0.52
CA LYS A 162 10.84 4.77 1.37
C LYS A 162 10.75 4.48 2.87
N MET A 163 9.74 3.73 3.33
CA MET A 163 9.63 3.42 4.76
C MET A 163 10.59 2.32 5.21
N THR A 164 11.13 1.50 4.30
CA THR A 164 11.99 0.38 4.68
C THR A 164 13.34 0.83 5.21
N THR A 165 13.68 2.12 5.11
CA THR A 165 14.86 2.69 5.77
C THR A 165 14.75 2.69 7.30
N ASN A 166 13.54 2.61 7.85
CA ASN A 166 13.29 2.53 9.29
C ASN A 166 13.53 1.08 9.76
N ASN A 167 14.60 0.84 10.53
CA ASN A 167 14.98 -0.51 10.94
C ASN A 167 13.98 -1.09 11.96
N LEU A 168 13.44 -0.25 12.85
CA LEU A 168 12.39 -0.67 13.79
C LEU A 168 11.16 -1.21 13.03
N LEU A 169 10.71 -0.55 11.96
CA LEU A 169 9.59 -1.03 11.16
C LEU A 169 9.87 -2.41 10.54
N MET A 170 11.07 -2.63 10.02
CA MET A 170 11.44 -3.91 9.41
C MET A 170 11.52 -5.03 10.45
N GLN A 171 12.06 -4.74 11.63
CA GLN A 171 12.07 -5.69 12.74
C GLN A 171 10.65 -6.01 13.22
N LEU A 172 9.80 -4.99 13.43
CA LEU A 172 8.39 -5.16 13.81
C LEU A 172 7.63 -5.98 12.76
N GLN A 173 7.92 -5.79 11.46
CA GLN A 173 7.29 -6.57 10.40
C GLN A 173 7.70 -8.05 10.47
N ALA A 174 8.96 -8.36 10.73
CA ALA A 174 9.44 -9.72 10.92
C ALA A 174 8.81 -10.37 12.15
N ASP A 175 8.77 -9.65 13.28
CA ASP A 175 8.17 -10.12 14.54
C ASP A 175 6.65 -10.38 14.41
N ILE A 176 5.91 -9.43 13.82
CA ILE A 176 4.46 -9.55 13.66
C ILE A 176 4.12 -10.61 12.62
N GLY A 177 4.85 -10.64 11.50
CA GLY A 177 4.61 -11.59 10.40
C GLY A 177 5.16 -13.00 10.66
N GLY A 178 6.03 -13.19 11.65
CA GLY A 178 6.65 -14.47 11.96
C GLY A 178 7.53 -15.04 10.84
N THR A 179 7.96 -14.21 9.90
CA THR A 179 8.68 -14.61 8.68
C THR A 179 9.88 -13.68 8.47
N PRO A 180 11.05 -14.17 8.00
CA PRO A 180 12.18 -13.34 7.66
C PRO A 180 11.83 -12.22 6.67
N VAL A 181 12.29 -11.00 6.95
CA VAL A 181 12.10 -9.83 6.10
C VAL A 181 13.43 -9.48 5.43
N ILE A 182 13.46 -9.50 4.10
CA ILE A 182 14.64 -9.24 3.28
C ILE A 182 14.49 -7.86 2.64
N ARG A 183 15.25 -6.89 3.13
CA ARG A 183 15.25 -5.52 2.61
C ARG A 183 16.30 -5.38 1.51
N ALA A 184 15.86 -5.04 0.31
CA ALA A 184 16.78 -4.69 -0.78
C ALA A 184 17.50 -3.36 -0.48
N GLN A 185 18.81 -3.31 -0.71
CA GLN A 185 19.61 -2.08 -0.57
C GLN A 185 19.52 -1.17 -1.82
N SER A 186 18.93 -1.66 -2.91
CA SER A 186 18.71 -0.85 -4.12
C SER A 186 17.69 0.28 -3.87
N GLN A 187 18.04 1.50 -4.29
CA GLN A 187 17.19 2.68 -4.09
C GLN A 187 15.87 2.62 -4.87
N ASP A 188 15.85 1.96 -6.04
CA ASP A 188 14.63 1.78 -6.83
C ASP A 188 14.54 0.38 -7.46
N ILE A 189 13.93 -0.53 -6.71
CA ILE A 189 13.71 -1.90 -7.16
C ILE A 189 12.73 -2.00 -8.34
N THR A 190 11.89 -0.99 -8.53
CA THR A 190 10.91 -0.94 -9.62
C THR A 190 11.64 -0.65 -10.92
N ALA A 191 12.48 0.39 -10.92
CA ALA A 191 13.37 0.70 -12.03
C ALA A 191 14.29 -0.48 -12.39
N LEU A 192 14.88 -1.14 -11.38
CA LEU A 192 15.69 -2.35 -11.60
C LEU A 192 14.87 -3.46 -12.27
N GLY A 193 13.61 -3.65 -11.87
CA GLY A 193 12.72 -4.63 -12.50
C GLY A 193 12.44 -4.35 -13.97
N MET A 194 12.13 -3.10 -14.32
CA MET A 194 11.91 -2.68 -15.71
C MET A 194 13.18 -2.85 -16.54
N ALA A 195 14.31 -2.39 -16.03
CA ALA A 195 15.59 -2.56 -16.70
C ALA A 195 15.93 -4.04 -16.90
N THR A 196 15.64 -4.90 -15.91
CA THR A 196 15.85 -6.36 -16.04
C THR A 196 15.07 -6.92 -17.22
N ALA A 197 13.77 -6.61 -17.28
CA ALA A 197 12.91 -7.12 -18.34
C ALA A 197 13.34 -6.62 -19.72
N ALA A 198 13.77 -5.36 -19.83
CA ALA A 198 14.28 -4.80 -21.07
C ALA A 198 15.63 -5.40 -21.48
N GLY A 199 16.56 -5.54 -20.53
CA GLY A 199 17.89 -6.10 -20.79
C GLY A 199 17.89 -7.57 -21.19
N ALA A 200 16.87 -8.31 -20.76
CA ALA A 200 16.66 -9.72 -21.13
C ALA A 200 15.69 -9.91 -22.31
N ALA A 201 15.27 -8.83 -22.98
CA ALA A 201 14.41 -8.95 -24.15
C ALA A 201 15.19 -9.51 -25.34
N GLU A 202 14.50 -10.32 -26.15
CA GLU A 202 15.04 -10.92 -27.38
C GLU A 202 15.61 -9.83 -28.30
N GLY A 203 16.89 -9.98 -28.70
CA GLY A 203 17.60 -9.01 -29.53
C GLY A 203 18.34 -7.92 -28.75
N ILE A 204 18.16 -7.86 -27.43
CA ILE A 204 18.99 -7.04 -26.52
C ILE A 204 19.99 -7.94 -25.79
N ASP A 205 19.51 -8.98 -25.11
CA ASP A 205 20.31 -10.09 -24.53
C ASP A 205 21.53 -9.64 -23.69
N VAL A 206 21.44 -8.48 -23.02
CA VAL A 206 22.53 -7.96 -22.17
C VAL A 206 22.50 -8.54 -20.76
N TRP A 207 21.33 -9.01 -20.31
CA TRP A 207 21.10 -9.57 -18.99
C TRP A 207 20.31 -10.87 -19.06
N ASP A 208 20.65 -11.82 -18.19
CA ASP A 208 19.87 -13.05 -18.02
C ASP A 208 18.70 -12.83 -17.03
N ILE A 209 17.54 -13.36 -17.38
CA ILE A 209 16.33 -13.36 -16.55
C ILE A 209 16.19 -14.64 -15.72
N ASN A 210 17.00 -15.67 -15.98
CA ASN A 210 17.05 -16.90 -15.23
C ASN A 210 17.37 -16.59 -13.76
N PRO A 211 16.45 -16.91 -12.82
CA PRO A 211 16.65 -16.60 -11.41
C PRO A 211 17.84 -17.33 -10.76
N GLU A 212 18.37 -18.38 -11.37
CA GLU A 212 19.53 -19.13 -10.85
C GLU A 212 20.87 -18.48 -11.18
N GLU A 213 20.93 -17.73 -12.29
CA GLU A 213 22.16 -17.14 -12.82
C GLU A 213 22.28 -15.65 -12.47
N ARG A 214 21.25 -15.10 -11.83
CA ARG A 214 21.18 -13.68 -11.52
C ARG A 214 21.91 -13.34 -10.22
N GLU A 215 22.77 -12.34 -10.29
CA GLU A 215 23.37 -11.72 -9.11
C GLU A 215 22.29 -11.17 -8.16
N LEU A 216 22.30 -11.65 -6.92
CA LEU A 216 21.31 -11.25 -5.92
C LEU A 216 21.50 -9.78 -5.56
N VAL A 217 20.39 -9.06 -5.49
CA VAL A 217 20.40 -7.67 -5.02
C VAL A 217 20.94 -7.66 -3.58
N PRO A 218 21.97 -6.86 -3.25
CA PRO A 218 22.44 -6.73 -1.88
C PRO A 218 21.29 -6.44 -0.93
N SER A 219 21.24 -7.13 0.20
CA SER A 219 20.08 -7.11 1.08
C SER A 219 20.44 -7.28 2.55
N ASP A 220 19.68 -6.61 3.41
CA ASP A 220 19.69 -6.84 4.84
C ASP A 220 18.55 -7.80 5.22
N THR A 221 18.76 -8.63 6.24
CA THR A 221 17.74 -9.57 6.71
C THR A 221 17.38 -9.31 8.16
N PHE A 222 16.09 -9.20 8.44
CA PHE A 222 15.52 -9.09 9.77
C PHE A 222 14.82 -10.40 10.11
N LEU A 223 15.24 -11.03 11.20
CA LEU A 223 14.69 -12.30 11.66
C LEU A 223 13.64 -12.06 12.75
N PRO A 224 12.56 -12.85 12.80
CA PRO A 224 11.61 -12.77 13.91
C PRO A 224 12.30 -13.07 15.24
N THR A 225 12.06 -12.23 16.22
CA THR A 225 12.60 -12.34 17.59
C THR A 225 11.53 -12.66 18.62
N SER A 226 10.26 -12.41 18.30
CA SER A 226 9.11 -12.74 19.16
C SER A 226 8.66 -14.19 19.00
N THR A 227 8.05 -14.73 20.06
CA THR A 227 7.40 -16.04 20.04
C THR A 227 6.09 -16.03 19.25
N GLU A 228 5.58 -17.20 18.90
CA GLU A 228 4.28 -17.35 18.23
C GLU A 228 3.12 -16.86 19.11
N ASP A 229 3.12 -17.23 20.38
CA ASP A 229 2.09 -16.81 21.33
C ASP A 229 2.02 -15.29 21.50
N GLU A 230 3.18 -14.62 21.61
CA GLU A 230 3.25 -13.17 21.72
C GLU A 230 2.73 -12.45 20.46
N ARG A 231 3.11 -12.93 19.27
CA ARG A 231 2.64 -12.31 18.01
C ARG A 231 1.14 -12.54 17.83
N ASP A 232 0.61 -13.68 18.25
CA ASP A 232 -0.81 -14.01 18.10
C ASP A 232 -1.69 -13.28 19.12
N ALA A 233 -1.22 -13.09 20.35
CA ALA A 233 -1.89 -12.25 21.33
C ALA A 233 -2.02 -10.80 20.84
N ARG A 234 -0.94 -10.24 20.28
CA ARG A 234 -0.94 -8.89 19.69
C ARG A 234 -1.84 -8.80 18.47
N TYR A 235 -1.79 -9.80 17.59
CA TYR A 235 -2.64 -9.84 16.40
C TYR A 235 -4.13 -9.96 16.77
N THR A 236 -4.47 -10.72 17.80
CA THR A 236 -5.85 -10.82 18.31
C THR A 236 -6.39 -9.45 18.73
N LYS A 237 -5.60 -8.68 19.50
CA LYS A 237 -5.97 -7.32 19.88
C LYS A 237 -6.03 -6.36 18.69
N TRP A 238 -5.16 -6.53 17.69
CA TRP A 238 -5.28 -5.80 16.42
C TRP A 238 -6.63 -6.06 15.75
N LYS A 239 -7.07 -7.33 15.63
CA LYS A 239 -8.38 -7.66 15.05
C LYS A 239 -9.53 -7.05 15.86
N MET A 240 -9.42 -7.04 17.19
CA MET A 240 -10.37 -6.36 18.07
C MET A 240 -10.43 -4.84 17.83
N ALA A 241 -9.28 -4.20 17.57
CA ALA A 241 -9.23 -2.78 17.21
C ALA A 241 -9.86 -2.55 15.83
N VAL A 242 -9.53 -3.38 14.83
CA VAL A 242 -10.14 -3.29 13.49
C VAL A 242 -11.66 -3.38 13.57
N GLN A 243 -12.21 -4.34 14.32
CA GLN A 243 -13.67 -4.47 14.50
C GLN A 243 -14.31 -3.20 15.06
N ARG A 244 -13.67 -2.51 16.01
CA ARG A 244 -14.14 -1.24 16.56
C ARG A 244 -14.10 -0.09 15.56
N SER A 245 -13.29 -0.21 14.50
CA SER A 245 -13.18 0.80 13.45
C SER A 245 -14.29 0.71 12.40
N LEU A 246 -14.96 -0.45 12.28
CA LEU A 246 -15.97 -0.74 11.26
C LEU A 246 -17.31 -0.09 11.59
N GLY A 247 -18.13 0.21 10.57
CA GLY A 247 -19.48 0.75 10.77
C GLY A 247 -19.52 2.15 11.40
N TRP A 248 -18.36 2.81 11.55
CA TRP A 248 -18.25 4.11 12.21
C TRP A 248 -18.90 5.23 11.41
N SER A 249 -18.63 5.27 10.11
CA SER A 249 -19.29 6.21 9.21
C SER A 249 -20.65 5.66 8.82
N LEU A 250 -21.71 6.23 9.38
CA LEU A 250 -23.08 6.06 8.89
C LEU A 250 -23.20 6.73 7.52
N THR A 251 -22.60 6.12 6.50
CA THR A 251 -22.84 6.54 5.13
C THR A 251 -24.28 6.12 4.87
N LYS A 252 -25.24 7.05 5.04
CA LYS A 252 -26.57 6.91 4.44
C LYS A 252 -26.29 6.46 3.01
N LYS A 253 -26.84 5.31 2.60
CA LYS A 253 -26.89 4.94 1.18
C LYS A 253 -27.32 6.21 0.46
N SER A 254 -26.40 6.80 -0.29
CA SER A 254 -26.61 8.15 -0.77
C SER A 254 -27.85 8.14 -1.65
N SER A 255 -28.85 8.94 -1.31
CA SER A 255 -29.93 9.36 -2.20
C SER A 255 -29.41 10.26 -3.34
N ALA A 256 -28.13 10.18 -3.70
CA ALA A 256 -27.53 10.78 -4.88
C ALA A 256 -27.49 9.79 -6.07
N MET A 257 -28.31 8.74 -6.04
CA MET A 257 -28.86 8.07 -7.22
C MET A 257 -30.32 8.47 -7.51
N THR A 258 -30.81 9.53 -6.88
CA THR A 258 -32.04 10.22 -7.32
C THR A 258 -31.64 11.57 -7.93
N GLU A 259 -31.91 11.69 -9.23
CA GLU A 259 -31.48 12.68 -10.23
C GLU A 259 -31.76 14.18 -9.97
N GLU A 260 -32.00 14.65 -8.76
CA GLU A 260 -32.55 16.01 -8.59
C GLU A 260 -31.57 17.11 -8.15
N ARG A 261 -30.35 16.81 -7.69
CA ARG A 261 -29.45 17.86 -7.16
C ARG A 261 -28.35 18.39 -8.09
N TYR A 262 -28.22 17.87 -9.31
CA TYR A 262 -27.24 18.35 -10.30
C TYR A 262 -27.84 19.19 -11.45
N LYS A 263 -29.06 19.72 -11.31
CA LYS A 263 -29.66 20.60 -12.34
C LYS A 263 -29.32 22.10 -12.21
N LEU A 264 -28.54 22.52 -11.21
CA LEU A 264 -28.40 23.95 -10.89
C LEU A 264 -27.06 24.61 -11.26
N LEU A 265 -26.09 23.92 -11.87
CA LEU A 265 -24.80 24.56 -12.19
C LEU A 265 -24.17 24.22 -13.57
N ALA A 266 -24.89 23.59 -14.50
CA ALA A 266 -24.35 23.36 -15.84
C ALA A 266 -25.42 23.36 -16.93
N SER A 267 -25.97 24.54 -17.22
CA SER A 267 -26.54 24.78 -18.56
C SER A 267 -26.37 26.25 -18.92
N ILE A 268 -25.38 26.54 -19.75
CA ILE A 268 -25.39 27.78 -20.53
C ILE A 268 -26.56 27.61 -21.50
N PRO A 269 -27.57 28.51 -21.51
CA PRO A 269 -28.65 28.44 -22.49
C PRO A 269 -28.06 28.37 -23.90
N GLY A 270 -28.58 27.50 -24.78
CA GLY A 270 -28.04 27.34 -26.14
C GLY A 270 -27.97 28.66 -26.93
N SER A 271 -28.81 29.63 -26.57
CA SER A 271 -28.74 31.01 -27.09
C SER A 271 -27.44 31.73 -26.74
N MET A 272 -26.90 31.60 -25.52
CA MET A 272 -25.62 32.19 -25.13
C MET A 272 -24.46 31.56 -25.91
N TYR A 273 -24.49 30.25 -26.13
CA TYR A 273 -23.47 29.58 -26.96
C TYR A 273 -23.47 30.13 -28.39
N LEU A 274 -24.66 30.23 -29.02
CA LEU A 274 -24.79 30.76 -30.37
C LEU A 274 -24.34 32.23 -30.46
N ILE A 275 -24.72 33.08 -29.51
CA ILE A 275 -24.33 34.50 -29.49
C ILE A 275 -22.81 34.63 -29.39
N ILE A 276 -22.16 33.86 -28.51
CA ILE A 276 -20.71 33.91 -28.33
C ILE A 276 -19.99 33.43 -29.60
N SER A 277 -20.46 32.35 -30.21
CA SER A 277 -19.88 31.83 -31.46
C SER A 277 -20.02 32.82 -32.62
N PHE A 278 -21.19 33.44 -32.81
CA PHE A 278 -21.38 34.46 -33.85
C PHE A 278 -20.54 35.71 -33.61
N SER A 279 -20.41 36.14 -32.34
CA SER A 279 -19.59 37.30 -31.98
C SER A 279 -18.10 37.06 -32.28
N LEU A 280 -17.59 35.86 -32.01
CA LEU A 280 -16.21 35.47 -32.33
C LEU A 280 -15.95 35.43 -33.85
N ILE A 281 -16.90 34.94 -34.63
CA ILE A 281 -16.79 34.91 -36.09
C ILE A 281 -16.81 36.34 -36.66
N ALA A 282 -17.71 37.19 -36.18
CA ALA A 282 -17.78 38.59 -36.60
C ALA A 282 -16.50 39.36 -36.24
N LEU A 283 -15.96 39.13 -35.04
CA LEU A 283 -14.70 39.72 -34.61
C LEU A 283 -13.52 39.24 -35.47
N SER A 284 -13.48 37.95 -35.81
CA SER A 284 -12.45 37.40 -36.71
C SER A 284 -12.52 38.01 -38.11
N GLN A 285 -13.73 38.23 -38.64
CA GLN A 285 -13.89 38.86 -39.95
C GLN A 285 -13.51 40.33 -39.93
N TYR A 286 -13.83 41.06 -38.85
CA TYR A 286 -13.40 42.44 -38.65
C TYR A 286 -11.88 42.56 -38.60
N LEU A 287 -11.21 41.73 -37.80
CA LEU A 287 -9.74 41.70 -37.67
C LEU A 287 -9.03 41.25 -38.96
N SER A 288 -9.69 40.45 -39.80
CA SER A 288 -9.15 40.09 -41.12
C SER A 288 -9.23 41.21 -42.16
N LYS A 289 -10.16 42.15 -42.00
CA LYS A 289 -10.32 43.32 -42.89
C LYS A 289 -9.39 44.48 -42.54
N GLU A 290 -8.93 44.58 -41.29
CA GLU A 290 -7.94 45.59 -40.87
C GLU A 290 -6.49 45.20 -41.22
N ASN A 291 -6.24 43.97 -41.71
CA ASN A 291 -4.91 43.47 -42.08
C ASN A 291 -4.71 43.32 -43.61
N LEU A 292 -5.48 44.06 -44.42
CA LEU A 292 -5.40 44.19 -45.88
C LEU A 292 -5.42 45.66 -46.27
#